data_AF-A0A4R6WMC4-F1
#
_entry.id   AF-A0A4R6WMC4-F1
#
_cell.length_a   1.000
_cell.length_b   1.000
_cell.length_c   1.000
_cell.angle_alpha   90.00
_cell.angle_beta   90.00
_cell.angle_gamma   90.00
#
_symmetry.space_group_name_H-M   'P 1'
#
loop_
_entity.id
_entity.type
_entity.pdbx_description
1 polymer ?
#
loop_
_entity_poly.entity_id
_entity_poly.type
_entity_poly.pdbx_seq_one_letter_code
_entity_poly.pdbx_strand_id
1 'polypeptide(L)'
;MNHLTNHHYKFMQLRKQWQELELLSIADGDAIVQIFETGIRYLEDFKKHLEDEVKLLNERHQMNLYFTTVATDGPVQLHFLKDQFVFLKDWFVDFEKVVFPFADRCQLNLSVREVLYLIRLLRDAGLLEKEELKYTYRFLGNNFRTAQQKLLSVESLRKKYSQLDKRVMHNTTALLARLAELNKAYLLAAKAGTV
;
A
#
# COMPACT_ATOMS: atom_id res chain seq x y z
N MET A 1 -13.30 -9.77 13.63
CA MET A 1 -12.74 -8.82 14.61
C MET A 1 -11.33 -8.48 14.17
N ASN A 2 -11.07 -7.20 13.89
CA ASN A 2 -9.86 -6.70 13.24
C ASN A 2 -8.70 -6.52 14.25
N HIS A 3 -7.83 -7.53 14.39
CA HIS A 3 -6.59 -7.40 15.18
C HIS A 3 -5.40 -6.86 14.35
N LEU A 4 -5.48 -6.91 13.02
CA LEU A 4 -4.39 -6.52 12.10
C LEU A 4 -4.21 -4.99 11.94
N THR A 5 -5.07 -4.17 12.56
CA THR A 5 -5.04 -2.71 12.44
C THR A 5 -4.15 -1.98 13.46
N ASN A 6 -3.47 -2.67 14.38
CA ASN A 6 -2.96 -2.01 15.59
C ASN A 6 -1.45 -1.69 15.60
N HIS A 7 -0.56 -2.56 15.08
CA HIS A 7 0.89 -2.38 15.26
C HIS A 7 1.45 -1.16 14.52
N HIS A 8 1.12 -0.99 13.24
CA HIS A 8 1.56 0.19 12.51
C HIS A 8 1.03 1.50 13.09
N TYR A 9 -0.26 1.52 13.45
CA TYR A 9 -0.85 2.70 14.05
C TYR A 9 -0.16 3.06 15.36
N LYS A 10 0.11 2.07 16.23
CA LYS A 10 0.91 2.24 17.46
C LYS A 10 2.31 2.79 17.14
N PHE A 11 3.00 2.26 16.13
CA PHE A 11 4.32 2.76 15.71
C PHE A 11 4.26 4.20 15.18
N MET A 12 3.28 4.54 14.36
CA MET A 12 3.10 5.90 13.84
C MET A 12 2.75 6.89 14.95
N GLN A 13 1.94 6.50 15.93
CA GLN A 13 1.65 7.32 17.11
C GLN A 13 2.91 7.55 17.93
N LEU A 14 3.73 6.51 18.17
CA LEU A 14 5.01 6.64 18.87
C LEU A 14 5.98 7.56 18.13
N ARG A 15 6.10 7.40 16.80
CA ARG A 15 6.93 8.27 15.96
C ARG A 15 6.43 9.71 15.98
N LYS A 16 5.12 9.92 15.94
CA LYS A 16 4.50 11.24 15.99
C LYS A 16 4.77 11.91 17.34
N GLN A 17 4.59 11.18 18.45
CA GLN A 17 4.93 11.65 19.80
C GLN A 17 6.40 12.09 19.90
N TRP A 18 7.32 11.36 19.27
CA TRP A 18 8.71 11.75 19.17
C TRP A 18 8.94 13.00 18.29
N GLN A 19 8.29 13.07 17.12
CA GLN A 19 8.47 14.19 16.18
C GLN A 19 7.86 15.51 16.66
N GLU A 20 6.81 15.44 17.49
CA GLU A 20 6.17 16.59 18.12
C GLU A 20 6.83 16.98 19.44
N LEU A 21 7.82 16.21 19.92
CA LEU A 21 8.57 16.52 21.13
C LEU A 21 9.61 17.60 20.83
N GLU A 22 9.34 18.84 21.25
CA GLU A 22 10.35 19.89 21.32
C GLU A 22 11.04 19.82 22.69
N LEU A 23 12.31 19.39 22.72
CA LEU A 23 13.09 19.32 23.95
C LEU A 23 13.49 20.71 24.40
N LEU A 24 12.70 21.30 25.31
CA LEU A 24 12.86 22.67 25.77
C LEU A 24 13.40 22.74 27.21
N SER A 25 13.33 21.64 27.98
CA SER A 25 13.83 21.59 29.36
C SER A 25 14.15 20.18 29.90
N ILE A 26 14.80 20.11 31.06
CA ILE A 26 15.06 18.86 31.80
C ILE A 26 13.75 18.19 32.29
N ALA A 27 12.67 18.95 32.44
CA ALA A 27 11.35 18.42 32.83
C ALA A 27 10.69 17.58 31.72
N ASP A 28 11.19 17.65 30.48
CA ASP A 28 10.74 16.80 29.36
C ASP A 28 11.31 15.36 29.44
N GLY A 29 12.16 15.09 30.45
CA GLY A 29 12.76 13.78 30.71
C GLY A 29 11.73 12.66 30.92
N ASP A 30 10.60 12.95 31.58
CA ASP A 30 9.52 11.97 31.81
C ASP A 30 8.84 11.57 30.48
N ALA A 31 8.72 12.50 29.53
CA ALA A 31 8.14 12.22 28.22
C ALA A 31 9.05 11.31 27.38
N ILE A 32 10.37 11.49 27.49
CA ILE A 32 11.35 10.58 26.89
C ILE A 32 11.20 9.16 27.47
N VAL A 33 11.12 9.02 28.78
CA VAL A 33 10.95 7.72 29.45
C VAL A 33 9.66 7.03 28.96
N GLN A 34 8.55 7.75 28.88
CA GLN A 34 7.28 7.22 28.37
C GLN A 34 7.35 6.76 26.91
N ILE A 35 8.09 7.48 26.05
CA ILE A 35 8.34 7.06 24.66
C ILE A 35 9.12 5.75 24.65
N PHE A 36 10.19 5.62 25.46
CA PHE A 36 10.94 4.36 25.57
C PHE A 36 10.07 3.20 26.06
N GLU A 37 9.29 3.38 27.13
CA GLU A 37 8.39 2.35 27.65
C GLU A 37 7.32 1.92 26.63
N THR A 38 6.80 2.87 25.86
CA THR A 38 5.83 2.60 24.80
C THR A 38 6.48 1.87 23.62
N GLY A 39 7.72 2.23 23.28
CA GLY A 39 8.53 1.52 22.28
C GLY A 39 8.84 0.07 22.68
N ILE A 40 9.21 -0.16 23.94
CA ILE A 40 9.47 -1.50 24.47
C ILE A 40 8.20 -2.36 24.39
N ARG A 41 7.08 -1.86 24.93
CA ARG A 41 5.79 -2.58 24.86
C ARG A 41 5.37 -2.89 23.43
N TYR A 42 5.58 -1.96 22.50
CA TYR A 42 5.31 -2.19 21.08
C TYR A 42 6.14 -3.36 20.52
N LEU A 43 7.44 -3.42 20.84
CA LEU A 43 8.32 -4.50 20.39
C LEU A 43 7.94 -5.85 21.00
N GLU A 44 7.56 -5.88 22.27
CA GLU A 44 7.09 -7.09 22.94
C GLU A 44 5.78 -7.61 22.33
N ASP A 45 4.80 -6.72 22.12
CA ASP A 45 3.54 -7.03 21.44
C ASP A 45 3.81 -7.59 20.02
N PHE A 46 4.72 -6.96 19.28
CA PHE A 46 5.07 -7.38 17.92
C PHE A 46 5.80 -8.72 17.89
N LYS A 47 6.74 -8.95 18.82
CA LYS A 47 7.42 -10.23 18.99
C LYS A 47 6.43 -11.36 19.24
N LYS A 48 5.48 -11.16 20.16
CA LYS A 48 4.44 -12.16 20.46
C LYS A 48 3.58 -12.48 19.23
N HIS A 49 3.20 -11.45 18.46
CA HIS A 49 2.48 -11.67 17.21
C HIS A 49 3.29 -12.50 16.21
N LEU A 50 4.59 -12.23 16.04
CA LEU A 50 5.45 -13.04 15.17
C LEU A 50 5.56 -14.50 15.66
N GLU A 51 5.62 -14.73 16.97
CA GLU A 51 5.62 -16.08 17.55
C GLU A 51 4.31 -16.83 17.22
N ASP A 52 3.16 -16.16 17.32
CA ASP A 52 1.85 -16.73 16.96
C ASP A 52 1.78 -17.07 15.46
N GLU A 53 2.25 -16.19 14.58
CA GLU A 53 2.28 -16.42 13.12
C GLU A 53 3.21 -17.58 12.73
N VAL A 54 4.39 -17.67 13.35
CA VAL A 54 5.33 -18.79 13.14
C VAL A 54 4.69 -20.10 13.57
N LYS A 55 3.98 -20.12 14.71
CA LYS A 55 3.28 -21.31 15.18
C LYS A 55 2.21 -21.76 14.17
N LEU A 56 1.38 -20.84 13.68
CA LEU A 56 0.33 -21.13 12.70
C LEU A 56 0.91 -21.70 11.39
N LEU A 57 1.99 -21.12 10.88
CA LEU A 57 2.66 -21.62 9.68
C LEU A 57 3.26 -23.01 9.90
N ASN A 58 3.83 -23.27 11.08
CA ASN A 58 4.34 -24.59 11.42
C ASN A 58 3.23 -25.63 11.48
N GLU A 59 2.08 -25.32 12.09
CA GLU A 59 0.91 -26.21 12.12
C GLU A 59 0.44 -26.54 10.70
N ARG A 60 0.31 -25.53 9.84
CA ARG A 60 -0.04 -25.70 8.42
C ARG A 60 1.00 -26.51 7.66
N HIS A 61 2.28 -26.30 7.92
CA HIS A 61 3.36 -27.07 7.31
C HIS A 61 3.28 -28.55 7.69
N GLN A 62 3.08 -28.86 8.98
CA GLN A 62 2.90 -30.23 9.46
C GLN A 62 1.66 -30.90 8.85
N MET A 63 0.55 -30.17 8.72
CA MET A 63 -0.64 -30.68 8.01
C MET A 63 -0.30 -31.05 6.56
N ASN A 64 0.44 -30.20 5.85
CA ASN A 64 0.86 -30.48 4.47
C ASN A 64 1.76 -31.72 4.39
N LEU A 65 2.76 -31.84 5.28
CA LEU A 65 3.64 -33.01 5.33
C LEU A 65 2.85 -34.30 5.58
N TYR A 66 1.95 -34.29 6.56
CA TYR A 66 1.08 -35.43 6.84
C TYR A 66 0.20 -35.77 5.63
N PHE A 67 -0.40 -34.77 4.99
CA PHE A 67 -1.29 -35.03 3.85
C PHE A 67 -0.54 -35.59 2.63
N THR A 68 0.74 -35.25 2.45
CA THR A 68 1.56 -35.84 1.38
C THR A 68 1.93 -37.30 1.61
N THR A 69 1.85 -37.80 2.85
CA THR A 69 2.19 -39.19 3.18
C THR A 69 0.97 -40.10 3.26
N VAL A 70 -0.24 -39.55 3.38
CA VAL A 70 -1.48 -40.33 3.43
C VAL A 70 -2.00 -40.61 2.01
N ALA A 71 -2.24 -41.89 1.72
CA ALA A 71 -2.95 -42.30 0.51
C ALA A 71 -4.39 -41.75 0.55
N THR A 72 -4.64 -40.75 -0.28
CA THR A 72 -5.92 -40.04 -0.40
C THR A 72 -6.36 -40.07 -1.86
N ASP A 73 -7.67 -40.04 -2.09
CA ASP A 73 -8.19 -39.96 -3.46
C ASP A 73 -7.85 -38.58 -4.10
N GLY A 74 -7.78 -38.55 -5.43
CA GLY A 74 -7.41 -37.33 -6.18
C GLY A 74 -8.32 -36.12 -5.90
N PRO A 75 -9.64 -36.26 -5.80
CA PRO A 75 -10.53 -35.16 -5.44
C PRO A 75 -10.29 -34.57 -4.05
N VAL A 76 -10.03 -35.40 -3.03
CA VAL A 76 -9.74 -34.97 -1.66
C VAL A 76 -8.39 -34.24 -1.60
N GLN A 77 -7.38 -34.71 -2.32
CA GLN A 77 -6.10 -34.00 -2.49
C GLN A 77 -6.28 -32.62 -3.10
N LEU A 78 -7.08 -32.52 -4.17
CA LEU A 78 -7.30 -31.25 -4.85
C LEU A 78 -8.03 -30.24 -3.95
N HIS A 79 -9.00 -30.67 -3.15
CA HIS A 79 -9.68 -29.79 -2.19
C HIS A 79 -8.75 -29.30 -1.10
N PHE A 80 -7.92 -30.20 -0.55
CA PHE A 80 -6.92 -29.83 0.46
C PHE A 80 -5.93 -28.79 -0.11
N LEU A 81 -5.36 -29.02 -1.29
CA LEU A 81 -4.42 -28.07 -1.91
C LEU A 81 -5.06 -26.69 -2.18
N LYS A 82 -6.35 -26.66 -2.56
CA LYS A 82 -7.08 -25.40 -2.72
C LYS A 82 -7.22 -24.64 -1.41
N ASP A 83 -7.52 -25.33 -0.30
CA ASP A 83 -7.58 -24.71 1.04
C ASP A 83 -6.23 -24.11 1.43
N GLN A 84 -5.13 -24.86 1.24
CA GLN A 84 -3.79 -24.39 1.56
C GLN A 84 -3.38 -23.18 0.71
N PHE A 85 -3.75 -23.18 -0.57
CA PHE A 85 -3.51 -22.05 -1.46
C PHE A 85 -4.28 -20.79 -1.03
N VAL A 86 -5.56 -20.94 -0.69
CA VAL A 86 -6.38 -19.82 -0.19
C VAL A 86 -5.80 -19.29 1.11
N PHE A 87 -5.46 -20.18 2.06
CA PHE A 87 -4.81 -19.81 3.31
C PHE A 87 -3.53 -19.02 3.08
N LEU A 88 -2.58 -19.52 2.27
CA LEU A 88 -1.32 -18.83 2.03
C LEU A 88 -1.54 -17.45 1.39
N LYS A 89 -2.44 -17.37 0.43
CA LYS A 89 -2.78 -16.11 -0.24
C LYS A 89 -3.30 -15.08 0.77
N ASP A 90 -4.24 -15.47 1.62
CA ASP A 90 -4.84 -14.58 2.60
C ASP A 90 -3.84 -14.22 3.70
N TRP A 91 -3.04 -15.20 4.16
CA TRP A 91 -1.96 -15.00 5.11
C TRP A 91 -0.93 -13.99 4.63
N PHE A 92 -0.44 -14.10 3.38
CA PHE A 92 0.52 -13.13 2.83
C PHE A 92 -0.05 -11.71 2.80
N VAL A 93 -1.31 -11.57 2.40
CA VAL A 93 -1.99 -10.26 2.35
C VAL A 93 -2.15 -9.66 3.75
N ASP A 94 -2.44 -10.49 4.75
CA ASP A 94 -2.64 -10.02 6.12
C ASP A 94 -1.31 -9.72 6.82
N PHE A 95 -0.30 -10.56 6.63
CA PHE A 95 1.05 -10.35 7.15
C PHE A 95 1.72 -9.12 6.50
N GLU A 96 1.51 -8.91 5.20
CA GLU A 96 1.98 -7.70 4.50
C GLU A 96 1.46 -6.43 5.18
N LYS A 97 0.19 -6.37 5.58
CA LYS A 97 -0.37 -5.20 6.28
C LYS A 97 0.30 -4.92 7.62
N VAL A 98 0.84 -5.95 8.27
CA VAL A 98 1.49 -5.86 9.57
C VAL A 98 2.95 -5.42 9.43
N VAL A 99 3.69 -6.03 8.49
CA VAL A 99 5.14 -5.81 8.31
C VAL A 99 5.44 -4.63 7.40
N PHE A 100 4.66 -4.49 6.33
CA PHE A 100 4.72 -3.39 5.37
C PHE A 100 3.44 -2.58 5.54
N PRO A 101 3.36 -1.77 6.59
CA PRO A 101 2.24 -0.89 6.68
C PRO A 101 2.21 -0.01 5.45
N PHE A 102 1.13 -0.12 4.69
CA PHE A 102 0.85 0.82 3.63
C PHE A 102 0.96 2.20 4.26
N ALA A 103 2.03 2.92 3.91
CA ALA A 103 2.13 4.34 4.20
C ALA A 103 0.80 4.95 3.79
N ASP A 104 0.24 5.78 4.67
CA ASP A 104 -1.09 6.34 4.47
C ASP A 104 -1.21 6.82 3.02
N ARG A 105 -2.19 6.27 2.29
CA ARG A 105 -2.17 6.35 0.81
C ARG A 105 -2.03 7.80 0.39
N CYS A 106 -1.14 8.06 -0.56
CA CYS A 106 -0.90 9.39 -1.06
C CYS A 106 -2.22 9.97 -1.59
N GLN A 107 -2.69 11.05 -0.98
CA GLN A 107 -3.88 11.74 -1.44
C GLN A 107 -3.52 12.56 -2.68
N LEU A 108 -4.09 12.18 -3.81
CA LEU A 108 -4.01 12.95 -5.04
C LEU A 108 -5.10 14.02 -5.05
N ASN A 109 -4.72 15.24 -5.44
CA ASN A 109 -5.65 16.32 -5.79
C ASN A 109 -6.15 16.18 -7.25
N LEU A 110 -6.23 14.94 -7.73
CA LEU A 110 -6.81 14.56 -9.00
C LEU A 110 -7.92 13.55 -8.72
N SER A 111 -8.98 13.60 -9.52
CA SER A 111 -9.97 12.54 -9.55
C SER A 111 -9.35 11.26 -10.12
N VAL A 112 -9.94 10.12 -9.76
CA VAL A 112 -9.50 8.81 -10.26
C VAL A 112 -9.52 8.75 -11.80
N ARG A 113 -10.47 9.43 -12.44
CA ARG A 113 -10.57 9.45 -13.90
C ARG A 113 -9.44 10.26 -14.54
N GLU A 114 -9.04 11.38 -13.94
CA GLU A 114 -7.91 12.18 -14.42
C GLU A 114 -6.60 11.38 -14.30
N VAL A 115 -6.39 10.70 -13.17
CA VAL A 115 -5.23 9.79 -13.00
C VAL A 115 -5.22 8.68 -14.06
N LEU A 116 -6.38 8.03 -14.29
CA LEU A 116 -6.48 6.98 -15.30
C LEU A 116 -6.29 7.49 -16.73
N TYR A 117 -6.64 8.75 -17.00
CA TYR A 117 -6.35 9.36 -18.28
C TYR A 117 -4.85 9.64 -18.44
N LEU A 118 -4.13 10.04 -17.39
CA LEU A 118 -2.66 10.12 -17.43
C LEU A 118 -2.03 8.75 -17.75
N ILE A 119 -2.50 7.68 -17.11
CA ILE A 119 -2.04 6.31 -17.42
C ILE A 119 -2.32 5.96 -18.89
N ARG A 120 -3.47 6.36 -19.43
CA ARG A 120 -3.78 6.17 -20.85
C ARG A 120 -2.81 6.94 -21.75
N LEU A 121 -2.47 8.18 -21.42
CA LEU A 121 -1.51 8.97 -22.18
C LEU A 121 -0.11 8.35 -22.15
N LEU A 122 0.35 7.85 -21.00
CA LEU A 122 1.62 7.14 -20.90
C LEU A 122 1.66 5.90 -21.79
N ARG A 123 0.58 5.11 -21.78
CA ARG A 123 0.42 3.96 -22.68
C ARG A 123 0.42 4.39 -24.15
N ASP A 124 -0.37 5.40 -24.50
CA ASP A 124 -0.49 5.88 -25.88
C ASP A 124 0.84 6.48 -26.39
N ALA A 125 1.69 6.98 -25.49
CA ALA A 125 3.05 7.43 -25.77
C ALA A 125 4.08 6.29 -25.83
N GLY A 126 3.67 5.03 -25.62
CA GLY A 126 4.57 3.87 -25.63
C GLY A 126 5.44 3.73 -24.36
N LEU A 127 5.12 4.46 -23.28
CA LEU A 127 5.84 4.39 -22.00
C LEU A 127 5.27 3.32 -21.05
N LEU A 128 4.17 2.69 -21.44
CA LEU A 128 3.51 1.62 -20.68
C LEU A 128 2.89 0.62 -21.65
N GLU A 129 3.19 -0.66 -21.46
CA GLU A 129 2.59 -1.73 -22.25
C GLU A 129 1.16 -2.06 -21.76
N LYS A 130 0.36 -2.71 -22.61
CA LYS A 130 -1.05 -2.99 -22.28
C LYS A 130 -1.16 -4.03 -21.16
N GLU A 131 -0.25 -4.98 -21.14
CA GLU A 131 -0.12 -6.08 -20.20
C GLU A 131 0.18 -5.54 -18.79
N GLU A 132 0.84 -4.39 -18.72
CA GLU A 132 1.25 -3.76 -17.47
C GLU A 132 0.10 -3.05 -16.74
N LEU A 133 -1.00 -2.72 -17.43
CA LEU A 133 -2.13 -1.97 -16.87
C LEU A 133 -2.70 -2.61 -15.60
N LYS A 134 -2.72 -3.95 -15.52
CA LYS A 134 -3.20 -4.68 -14.34
C LYS A 134 -2.32 -4.37 -13.11
N TYR A 135 -1.01 -4.35 -13.30
CA TYR A 135 -0.05 -4.03 -12.24
C TYR A 135 -0.13 -2.54 -11.88
N THR A 136 -0.29 -1.66 -12.87
CA THR A 136 -0.51 -0.23 -12.64
C THR A 136 -1.76 0.03 -11.80
N TYR A 137 -2.89 -0.65 -12.07
CA TYR A 137 -4.10 -0.50 -11.27
C TYR A 137 -3.92 -1.00 -9.83
N ARG A 138 -3.20 -2.12 -9.64
CA ARG A 138 -2.87 -2.61 -8.30
C ARG A 138 -1.99 -1.60 -7.56
N PHE A 139 -0.97 -1.06 -8.22
CA PHE A 139 -0.11 -0.02 -7.66
C PHE A 139 -0.90 1.21 -7.25
N LEU A 140 -1.78 1.72 -8.12
CA LEU A 140 -2.68 2.84 -7.80
C LEU A 140 -3.59 2.53 -6.61
N GLY A 141 -4.16 1.31 -6.61
CA GLY A 141 -5.04 0.81 -5.57
C GLY A 141 -4.41 0.75 -4.18
N ASN A 142 -3.12 0.39 -4.14
CA ASN A 142 -2.38 0.19 -2.90
C ASN A 142 -1.78 1.48 -2.36
N ASN A 143 -1.38 2.41 -3.24
CA ASN A 143 -0.55 3.54 -2.85
C ASN A 143 -1.27 4.90 -2.86
N PHE A 144 -2.43 5.01 -3.55
CA PHE A 144 -3.10 6.30 -3.73
C PHE A 144 -4.55 6.30 -3.27
N ARG A 145 -5.01 7.50 -2.92
CA ARG A 145 -6.42 7.83 -2.69
C ARG A 145 -6.73 9.19 -3.30
N THR A 146 -8.01 9.47 -3.44
CA THR A 146 -8.48 10.82 -3.80
C THR A 146 -9.28 11.40 -2.65
N ALA A 147 -9.54 12.70 -2.66
CA ALA A 147 -10.39 13.34 -1.65
C ALA A 147 -11.78 12.67 -1.53
N GLN A 148 -12.31 12.16 -2.65
CA GLN A 148 -13.64 11.55 -2.73
C GLN A 148 -13.63 10.02 -2.54
N GLN A 149 -12.48 9.36 -2.70
CA GLN A 149 -12.38 7.90 -2.66
C GLN A 149 -11.10 7.45 -1.96
N LYS A 150 -11.26 6.90 -0.75
CA LYS A 150 -10.17 6.34 0.06
C LYS A 150 -9.65 4.99 -0.47
N LEU A 151 -10.55 4.17 -1.00
CA LEU A 151 -10.24 2.84 -1.52
C LEU A 151 -10.45 2.79 -3.04
N LEU A 152 -9.42 2.36 -3.77
CA LEU A 152 -9.42 2.23 -5.22
C LEU A 152 -9.22 0.75 -5.58
N SER A 153 -10.31 0.03 -5.86
CA SER A 153 -10.22 -1.38 -6.28
C SER A 153 -9.82 -1.51 -7.75
N VAL A 154 -9.12 -2.60 -8.08
CA VAL A 154 -8.66 -2.88 -9.46
C VAL A 154 -9.84 -2.91 -10.44
N GLU A 155 -10.93 -3.61 -10.10
CA GLU A 155 -12.16 -3.64 -10.91
C GLU A 155 -12.76 -2.25 -11.14
N SER A 156 -12.80 -1.40 -10.11
CA SER A 156 -13.32 -0.03 -10.22
C SER A 156 -12.45 0.81 -11.14
N LEU A 157 -11.12 0.71 -10.99
CA LEU A 157 -10.16 1.40 -11.85
C LEU A 157 -10.30 0.96 -13.31
N ARG A 158 -10.37 -0.35 -13.56
CA ARG A 158 -10.55 -0.93 -14.89
C ARG A 158 -11.83 -0.43 -15.57
N LYS A 159 -12.95 -0.41 -14.83
CA LYS A 159 -14.23 0.09 -15.34
C LYS A 159 -14.18 1.60 -15.64
N LYS A 160 -13.57 2.40 -14.76
CA LYS A 160 -13.42 3.84 -14.98
C LYS A 160 -12.49 4.15 -16.16
N TYR A 161 -11.47 3.32 -16.38
CA TYR A 161 -10.53 3.47 -17.48
C TYR A 161 -11.20 3.27 -18.85
N SER A 162 -12.12 2.31 -18.97
CA SER A 162 -12.88 2.12 -20.22
C SER A 162 -13.96 3.19 -20.44
N GLN A 163 -14.36 3.90 -19.38
CA GLN A 163 -15.43 4.90 -19.39
C GLN A 163 -14.91 6.34 -19.27
N LEU A 164 -13.68 6.60 -19.72
CA LEU A 164 -13.11 7.95 -19.73
C LEU A 164 -13.92 8.85 -20.70
N ASP A 165 -14.48 9.92 -20.15
CA ASP A 165 -15.30 10.86 -20.91
C ASP A 165 -14.48 12.06 -21.44
N LYS A 166 -15.00 12.74 -22.46
CA LYS A 166 -14.35 13.87 -23.12
C LYS A 166 -14.06 15.04 -22.18
N ARG A 167 -14.89 15.24 -21.14
CA ARG A 167 -14.73 16.34 -20.18
C ARG A 167 -13.50 16.12 -19.31
N VAL A 168 -13.31 14.91 -18.80
CA VAL A 168 -12.10 14.52 -18.06
C VAL A 168 -10.86 14.72 -18.91
N MET A 169 -10.91 14.31 -20.18
CA MET A 169 -9.78 14.48 -21.10
C MET A 169 -9.40 15.95 -21.24
N HIS A 170 -10.38 16.81 -21.56
CA HIS A 170 -10.17 18.25 -21.71
C HIS A 170 -9.56 18.90 -20.45
N ASN A 171 -10.12 18.61 -19.28
CA ASN A 171 -9.62 19.15 -18.01
C ASN A 171 -8.19 18.70 -17.72
N THR A 172 -7.88 17.42 -17.95
CA THR A 172 -6.53 16.89 -17.70
C THR A 172 -5.52 17.45 -18.70
N THR A 173 -5.90 17.62 -19.97
CA THR A 173 -5.05 18.28 -20.98
C THR A 173 -4.72 19.71 -20.58
N ALA A 174 -5.67 20.46 -20.02
CA ALA A 174 -5.40 21.82 -19.53
C ALA A 174 -4.39 21.82 -18.36
N LEU A 175 -4.50 20.87 -17.44
CA LEU A 175 -3.52 20.69 -16.36
C LEU A 175 -2.13 20.32 -16.90
N LEU A 176 -2.05 19.43 -17.88
CA LEU A 176 -0.80 19.04 -18.53
C LEU A 176 -0.16 20.20 -19.30
N ALA A 177 -0.95 21.01 -19.99
CA ALA A 177 -0.46 22.20 -20.68
C ALA A 177 0.14 23.20 -19.69
N ARG A 178 -0.53 23.43 -18.56
CA ARG A 178 0.01 24.26 -17.48
C ARG A 178 1.30 23.70 -16.89
N LEU A 179 1.37 22.38 -16.68
CA LEU A 179 2.58 21.72 -16.19
C LEU A 179 3.73 21.84 -17.19
N ALA A 180 3.47 21.69 -18.48
CA ALA A 180 4.47 21.85 -19.53
C ALA A 180 5.02 23.29 -19.57
N GLU A 181 4.16 24.30 -19.41
CA GLU A 181 4.60 25.70 -19.37
C GLU A 181 5.47 26.00 -18.15
N LEU A 182 5.08 25.51 -16.96
CA LEU A 182 5.90 25.61 -15.75
C LEU A 182 7.26 24.92 -15.93
N ASN A 183 7.27 23.70 -16.45
CA ASN A 183 8.51 22.96 -16.70
C ASN A 183 9.40 23.66 -17.74
N LYS A 184 8.82 24.26 -18.77
CA LYS A 184 9.57 25.07 -19.73
C LYS A 184 10.25 26.25 -19.05
N ALA A 185 9.56 26.94 -18.15
CA ALA A 185 10.15 28.02 -17.36
C ALA A 185 11.31 27.52 -16.48
N TYR A 186 11.16 26.37 -15.81
CA TYR A 186 12.24 25.73 -15.05
C TYR A 186 13.45 25.39 -15.92
N LEU A 187 13.24 24.79 -17.08
CA LEU A 187 14.32 24.40 -17.99
C LEU A 187 15.06 25.62 -18.56
N LEU A 188 14.34 26.71 -18.82
CA LEU A 188 14.94 27.97 -19.27
C LEU A 188 15.77 28.63 -18.16
N ALA A 189 15.28 28.64 -16.92
CA ALA A 189 16.00 29.16 -15.77
C ALA A 189 17.27 28.33 -15.44
N ALA A 190 17.16 26.99 -15.49
CA ALA A 190 18.30 26.09 -15.32
C ALA A 190 19.38 26.30 -16.39
N LYS A 191 18.98 26.52 -17.66
CA LYS A 191 19.93 26.87 -18.75
C LYS A 191 20.57 28.25 -18.58
N ALA A 192 19.90 29.17 -17.89
CA ALA A 192 20.41 30.50 -17.57
C ALA A 192 21.27 30.53 -16.29
N GLY A 193 21.41 29.42 -15.57
CA GLY A 193 22.20 29.32 -14.34
C GLY A 193 21.57 30.02 -13.13
N THR A 194 20.25 30.24 -13.15
CA THR A 194 19.52 30.96 -12.10
C THR A 194 18.74 30.06 -11.14
N VAL A 195 18.93 28.74 -11.25
CA VAL A 195 18.40 27.69 -10.36
C VAL A 195 19.53 26.72 -10.02
#